data_AF-A0A0B6XAJ2-F1
#
_entry.id   AF-A0A0B6XAJ2-F1
#
_cell.length_a   1.000
_cell.length_b   1.000
_cell.length_c   1.000
_cell.angle_alpha   90.00
_cell.angle_beta   90.00
_cell.angle_gamma   90.00
#
_symmetry.space_group_name_H-M   'P 1'
#
loop_
_entity.id
_entity.type
_entity.pdbx_description
1 polymer ?
#
loop_
_entity_poly.entity_id
_entity_poly.type
_entity_poly.pdbx_seq_one_letter_code
_entity_poly.pdbx_strand_id
1 'polypeptide(L)' 'MSTPKEKRSPQYQMRMTEEFRKQLEEQAKIDGDPSLATWIKRTLRKELQSRGIEPKG' A
#
# COMPACT_ATOMS: atom_id res chain seq x y z
N MET A 1 25.35 -14.41 14.05
CA MET A 1 24.27 -15.06 13.28
C MET A 1 23.77 -14.07 12.26
N SER A 2 24.11 -14.26 10.99
CA SER A 2 23.73 -13.36 9.90
C SER A 2 22.27 -13.61 9.53
N THR A 3 21.37 -12.68 9.85
CA THR A 3 19.98 -12.76 9.44
C THR A 3 19.89 -12.73 7.91
N PRO A 4 19.17 -13.69 7.28
CA PRO A 4 19.05 -13.71 5.84
C PRO A 4 18.30 -12.46 5.40
N LYS A 5 18.90 -11.77 4.43
CA LYS A 5 18.35 -10.61 3.72
C LYS A 5 17.14 -11.09 2.93
N GLU A 6 16.03 -11.37 3.62
CA GLU A 6 14.75 -11.63 2.98
C GLU A 6 14.47 -10.42 2.09
N LYS A 7 14.21 -10.68 0.81
CA LYS A 7 13.70 -9.74 -0.19
C LYS A 7 12.30 -9.24 0.21
N ARG A 8 12.10 -8.81 1.46
CA ARG A 8 10.90 -8.10 1.88
C ARG A 8 11.09 -6.68 1.40
N SER A 9 10.20 -6.23 0.53
CA SER A 9 10.15 -4.84 0.09
C SER A 9 10.35 -3.91 1.29
N PRO A 10 11.15 -2.84 1.15
CA PRO A 10 11.43 -1.94 2.27
C PRO A 10 10.11 -1.55 2.93
N GLN A 11 9.98 -1.82 4.23
CA GLN A 11 8.80 -1.42 4.99
C GLN A 11 8.75 0.10 4.98
N TYR A 12 7.85 0.64 4.18
CA TYR A 12 7.66 2.08 4.11
C TYR A 12 6.97 2.49 5.43
N GLN A 13 7.74 3.01 6.38
CA GLN A 13 7.19 3.61 7.60
C GLN A 13 6.52 4.93 7.22
N MET A 14 5.28 4.85 6.75
CA MET A 14 4.44 6.03 6.59
C MET A 14 4.12 6.54 7.99
N ARG A 15 4.61 7.74 8.33
CA ARG A 15 4.05 8.48 9.46
C ARG A 15 2.68 8.97 9.03
N MET A 16 1.67 8.16 9.27
CA MET A 16 0.27 8.53 9.05
C MET A 16 -0.31 8.99 10.37
N THR A 17 -1.07 10.09 10.35
CA THR A 17 -1.95 10.45 11.44
C THR A 17 -3.07 9.40 11.56
N GLU A 18 -3.58 9.21 12.77
CA GLU A 18 -4.62 8.22 13.06
C GLU A 18 -5.88 8.45 12.21
N GLU A 19 -6.22 9.71 11.96
CA GLU A 19 -7.33 10.13 11.09
C GLU A 19 -7.12 9.68 9.64
N PHE A 20 -5.93 9.88 9.10
CA PHE A 20 -5.63 9.47 7.73
C PHE A 20 -5.66 7.95 7.59
N ARG A 21 -5.14 7.21 8.58
CA ARG A 21 -5.25 5.75 8.62
C ARG A 21 -6.71 5.30 8.61
N LYS A 22 -7.55 5.92 9.45
CA LYS A 22 -8.97 5.57 9.55
C LYS A 22 -9.70 5.82 8.22
N GLN A 23 -9.43 6.94 7.55
CA GLN A 23 -9.98 7.21 6.22
C GLN A 23 -9.58 6.14 5.20
N LEU A 24 -8.30 5.74 5.17
CA LEU A 24 -7.87 4.69 4.24
C LEU A 24 -8.49 3.33 4.58
N GLU A 25 -8.66 2.99 5.86
CA GLU A 25 -9.34 1.75 6.28
C GLU A 25 -10.82 1.75 5.90
N GLU A 26 -11.52 2.88 6.01
CA GLU A 26 -12.90 3.01 5.56
C GLU A 26 -13.03 2.84 4.04
N GLN A 27 -12.16 3.49 3.27
CA GLN A 27 -12.15 3.31 1.80
C GLN A 27 -11.79 1.89 1.40
N ALA A 28 -10.80 1.27 2.05
CA ALA A 28 -10.45 -0.14 1.81
C ALA A 28 -11.63 -1.08 2.11
N LYS A 29 -12.39 -0.80 3.16
CA LYS A 29 -13.61 -1.55 3.50
C LYS A 29 -14.71 -1.36 2.47
N ILE A 30 -14.88 -0.15 1.93
CA ILE A 30 -15.85 0.15 0.86
C ILE A 30 -15.47 -0.59 -0.44
N ASP A 31 -14.18 -0.64 -0.79
CA ASP A 31 -13.67 -1.39 -1.94
C ASP A 31 -13.73 -2.92 -1.74
N GLY A 32 -13.97 -3.40 -0.51
CA GLY A 32 -14.01 -4.83 -0.15
C GLY A 32 -12.62 -5.47 -0.07
N ASP A 33 -11.57 -4.68 0.08
CA ASP A 33 -10.20 -5.18 0.14
C ASP A 33 -9.86 -5.72 1.56
N PRO A 34 -9.21 -6.89 1.67
CA PRO A 34 -8.99 -7.58 2.94
C PRO A 34 -7.91 -6.94 3.83
N SER A 35 -7.13 -6.00 3.30
CA SER A 35 -6.09 -5.30 4.05
C SER A 35 -5.83 -3.94 3.45
N LEU A 36 -5.62 -2.94 4.32
CA LEU A 36 -5.19 -1.60 3.96
C LEU A 36 -3.97 -1.62 3.02
N ALA A 37 -3.01 -2.49 3.28
CA ALA A 37 -1.81 -2.62 2.45
C ALA A 37 -2.11 -3.10 1.02
N THR A 38 -3.09 -3.99 0.86
CA THR A 38 -3.52 -4.48 -0.46
C THR A 38 -4.26 -3.39 -1.22
N TRP A 39 -5.17 -2.69 -0.53
CA TRP A 39 -5.90 -1.57 -1.10
C TRP A 39 -4.96 -0.44 -1.53
N ILE A 40 -4.01 -0.04 -0.68
CA ILE A 40 -3.00 0.98 -1.01
C ILE A 40 -2.20 0.57 -2.24
N LYS A 41 -1.71 -0.68 -2.33
CA LYS A 41 -0.98 -1.15 -3.52
C LYS A 41 -1.84 -1.07 -4.77
N ARG A 42 -3.12 -1.44 -4.70
CA ARG A 42 -4.06 -1.37 -5.83
C ARG A 42 -4.31 0.07 -6.25
N THR A 43 -4.54 0.97 -5.31
CA THR A 43 -4.75 2.41 -5.56
C THR A 43 -3.51 3.04 -6.19
N LEU A 44 -2.31 2.75 -5.66
CA LEU A 44 -1.05 3.22 -6.23
C LEU A 44 -0.83 2.68 -7.65
N ARG A 45 -1.12 1.39 -7.91
CA ARG A 45 -1.04 0.82 -9.27
C ARG A 45 -2.02 1.50 -10.23
N LYS A 46 -3.26 1.78 -9.80
CA LYS A 46 -4.25 2.49 -10.62
C LYS A 46 -3.77 3.92 -10.92
N GLU A 47 -3.21 4.60 -9.94
CA GLU A 47 -2.71 5.96 -10.11
C GLU A 47 -1.48 6.01 -11.03
N LEU A 48 -0.56 5.05 -10.92
CA LEU A 48 0.56 4.91 -11.86
C LEU A 48 0.07 4.69 -13.29
N GLN A 49 -0.89 3.78 -13.50
CA GLN A 49 -1.50 3.54 -14.81
C GLN A 49 -2.20 4.79 -15.36
N SER A 50 -2.91 5.53 -14.52
CA SER A 50 -3.56 6.80 -14.90
C SER A 50 -2.55 7.85 -15.38
N ARG A 51 -1.34 7.83 -14.82
CA ARG A 51 -0.21 8.68 -15.25
C ARG A 51 0.57 8.12 -16.44
N GLY A 52 0.13 6.99 -17.03
CA GLY A 52 0.81 6.31 -18.13
C GLY A 52 2.07 5.54 -17.72
N ILE A 53 2.26 5.29 -16.42
CA ILE A 53 3.40 4.56 -15.89
C ILE A 53 3.00 3.10 -15.66
N GLU A 54 3.69 2.18 -16.30
CA GLU A 54 3.47 0.75 -16.07
C GLU A 54 3.91 0.38 -14.64
N PRO A 55 3.01 -0.15 -13.79
CA PRO A 55 3.35 -0.53 -12.43
C PRO A 55 4.29 -1.73 -12.46
N LYS A 56 5.58 -1.49 -12.20
CA LYS A 56 6.58 -2.55 -12.04
C LYS A 56 6.49 -3.11 -10.62
N GLY A 57 5.62 -4.11 -10.43
CA GLY A 57 5.50 -4.86 -9.15
C GLY A 57 4.17 -5.54 -8.92
#